data_AF-A0A7C5GUN3-F1
#
_entry.id   AF-A0A7C5GUN3-F1
#
_cell.length_a   1.000
_cell.length_b   1.000
_cell.length_c   1.000
_cell.angle_alpha   90.00
_cell.angle_beta   90.00
_cell.angle_gamma   90.00
#
_symmetry.space_group_name_H-M   'P 1'
#
loop_
_entity.id
_entity.type
_entity.pdbx_description
1 polymer ?
#
loop_
_entity_poly.entity_id
_entity_poly.type
_entity_poly.pdbx_seq_one_letter_code
_entity_poly.pdbx_strand_id
1 'polypeptide(L)' 'MEQLDQLRDIADSIELSVKECFAAGGEGREIKIGADGYPTKMIDKMAEKAALDRIDELGLEWNIHSEEIGDIDRGKRYT' A
#
# COMPACT_ATOMS: atom_id res chain seq x y z
N MET A 1 1.07 8.48 18.68
CA MET A 1 1.55 7.11 18.48
C MET A 1 3.02 7.19 18.11
N GLU A 2 3.86 6.27 18.57
CA GLU A 2 5.26 6.22 18.10
C GLU A 2 5.29 5.75 16.64
N GLN A 3 6.31 6.13 15.88
CA GLN A 3 6.40 5.77 14.45
C GLN A 3 6.40 4.26 14.23
N LEU A 4 6.99 3.49 15.14
CA LEU A 4 6.99 2.03 15.09
C LEU A 4 5.58 1.44 15.22
N ASP A 5 4.73 2.04 16.05
CA ASP A 5 3.34 1.60 16.20
C ASP A 5 2.52 1.94 14.95
N GLN A 6 2.77 3.10 14.33
CA GLN A 6 2.13 3.47 13.05
C GLN A 6 2.50 2.47 11.94
N LEU A 7 3.76 2.05 11.89
CA LEU A 7 4.22 1.06 10.91
C LEU A 7 3.62 -0.34 11.17
N ARG A 8 3.45 -0.73 12.44
CA ARG A 8 2.77 -1.98 12.81
C ARG A 8 1.31 -1.95 12.38
N ASP A 9 0.59 -0.86 12.65
CA ASP A 9 -0.80 -0.67 12.24
C ASP A 9 -0.97 -0.79 10.71
N ILE A 10 -0.03 -0.22 9.94
CA ILE A 10 -0.03 -0.33 8.48
C ILE A 10 0.25 -1.77 8.04
N ALA A 11 1.21 -2.45 8.66
CA ALA A 11 1.53 -3.84 8.35
C ALA A 11 0.35 -4.78 8.63
N ASP A 12 -0.33 -4.60 9.76
CA ASP A 12 -1.51 -5.40 10.14
C ASP A 12 -2.67 -5.20 9.14
N SER A 13 -2.86 -3.96 8.66
CA SER A 13 -3.86 -3.64 7.63
C SER A 13 -3.54 -4.34 6.29
N ILE A 14 -2.27 -4.32 5.87
CA ILE A 14 -1.81 -5.02 4.66
C ILE A 14 -2.02 -6.54 4.81
N GLU A 15 -1.64 -7.11 5.95
CA GLU A 15 -1.79 -8.55 6.19
C GLU A 15 -3.25 -8.99 6.09
N LEU A 16 -4.17 -8.22 6.68
CA LEU A 16 -5.60 -8.49 6.58
C LEU A 16 -6.10 -8.43 5.13
N SER A 17 -5.77 -7.36 4.40
CA SER A 17 -6.16 -7.17 2.99
C SER A 17 -5.66 -8.30 2.09
N VAL A 18 -4.40 -8.73 2.28
CA VAL A 18 -3.82 -9.85 1.53
C VAL A 18 -4.53 -11.16 1.85
N LYS A 19 -4.83 -11.46 3.13
CA LYS A 19 -5.60 -12.65 3.51
C LYS A 19 -6.99 -12.67 2.88
N GLU A 20 -7.67 -11.53 2.85
CA GLU A 20 -8.98 -11.40 2.19
C GLU A 20 -8.87 -11.60 0.66
N CYS A 21 -7.82 -11.08 0.02
CA CYS A 21 -7.55 -11.29 -1.40
C CYS A 21 -7.34 -12.78 -1.71
N PHE A 22 -6.57 -13.51 -0.90
CA PHE A 22 -6.40 -14.96 -1.04
C PHE A 22 -7.72 -15.71 -0.87
N ALA A 23 -8.54 -15.32 0.11
CA ALA A 23 -9.84 -15.95 0.35
C ALA A 23 -10.83 -15.72 -0.80
N ALA A 24 -10.78 -14.55 -1.45
CA ALA A 24 -11.62 -14.21 -2.60
C ALA A 24 -11.18 -14.91 -3.91
N GLY A 25 -9.91 -15.30 -4.00
CA GLY A 25 -9.30 -15.88 -5.19
C GLY A 25 -9.01 -14.85 -6.28
N GLY A 26 -7.87 -15.02 -6.98
CA GLY A 26 -7.45 -14.14 -8.07
C GLY A 26 -6.29 -13.21 -7.71
N GLU A 27 -5.62 -13.48 -6.59
CA GLU A 27 -4.40 -12.82 -6.11
C GLU A 27 -3.31 -12.72 -7.19
N GLY A 28 -3.17 -13.75 -8.03
CA GLY A 28 -2.19 -13.80 -9.11
C GLY A 28 -2.63 -13.14 -10.42
N ARG A 29 -3.86 -12.60 -10.50
CA ARG A 29 -4.38 -11.99 -11.73
C ARG A 29 -3.65 -10.68 -11.99
N GLU A 30 -2.97 -10.59 -13.13
CA GLU A 30 -2.41 -9.33 -13.65
C GLU A 30 -3.54 -8.35 -14.00
N ILE A 31 -3.39 -7.09 -13.60
CA ILE A 31 -4.44 -6.08 -13.75
C ILE A 31 -4.00 -4.83 -14.53
N LYS A 32 -2.72 -4.47 -14.49
CA LYS A 32 -2.11 -3.35 -15.21
C LYS A 32 -0.59 -3.47 -15.17
N ILE A 33 0.11 -2.53 -15.81
CA ILE A 33 1.55 -2.32 -15.62
C ILE A 33 1.74 -1.28 -14.51
N GLY A 34 2.63 -1.57 -13.57
CA GLY A 34 3.05 -0.70 -12.47
C GLY A 34 3.87 0.49 -12.95
N ALA A 35 4.12 1.44 -12.05
CA ALA A 35 4.94 2.61 -12.35
C ALA A 35 6.41 2.23 -12.59
N ASP A 36 6.82 1.08 -12.05
CA ASP A 36 8.12 0.45 -12.23
C ASP A 36 8.30 -0.27 -13.58
N GLY A 37 7.21 -0.45 -14.34
CA GLY A 37 7.19 -1.12 -15.64
C GLY A 37 6.93 -2.62 -15.61
N TYR A 38 6.61 -3.22 -14.46
CA TYR A 38 6.29 -4.65 -14.32
C TYR A 38 4.78 -4.90 -14.17
N PRO A 39 4.27 -6.12 -14.45
CA PRO A 39 2.86 -6.42 -14.26
C PRO A 39 2.44 -6.37 -12.79
N THR A 40 1.53 -5.47 -12.46
CA THR A 40 0.82 -5.42 -11.17
C THR A 40 -0.17 -6.58 -11.08
N LYS A 41 -0.10 -7.39 -10.02
CA LYS A 41 -1.13 -8.39 -9.72
C LYS A 41 -2.18 -7.85 -8.76
N MET A 42 -3.29 -8.57 -8.63
CA MET A 42 -4.35 -8.17 -7.70
C MET A 42 -3.84 -8.05 -6.27
N ILE A 43 -2.97 -8.97 -5.83
CA ILE A 43 -2.40 -8.94 -4.48
C ILE A 43 -1.60 -7.65 -4.23
N ASP A 44 -0.82 -7.19 -5.20
CA ASP A 44 0.00 -5.99 -5.09
C ASP A 44 -0.89 -4.75 -4.93
N LYS A 45 -1.94 -4.66 -5.76
CA LYS A 45 -2.94 -3.60 -5.63
C LYS A 45 -3.67 -3.61 -4.30
N MET A 46 -4.04 -4.78 -3.78
CA MET A 46 -4.76 -4.89 -2.51
C MET A 46 -3.86 -4.53 -1.32
N ALA A 47 -2.58 -4.90 -1.37
CA ALA A 47 -1.59 -4.52 -0.37
C ALA A 47 -1.30 -3.01 -0.39
N GLU A 48 -1.02 -2.45 -1.58
CA GLU A 48 -0.75 -1.02 -1.74
C GLU A 48 -1.96 -0.18 -1.31
N LYS A 49 -3.17 -0.57 -1.73
CA LYS A 49 -4.39 0.15 -1.33
C LYS A 49 -4.56 0.17 0.19
N ALA A 50 -4.39 -0.97 0.87
CA ALA A 50 -4.50 -1.04 2.32
C ALA A 50 -3.46 -0.17 3.02
N ALA A 51 -2.22 -0.14 2.52
CA ALA A 51 -1.18 0.73 3.05
C ALA A 51 -1.57 2.22 2.95
N LEU A 52 -2.03 2.66 1.77
CA LEU A 52 -2.41 4.05 1.52
C LEU A 52 -3.64 4.47 2.33
N ASP A 53 -4.68 3.64 2.34
CA ASP A 53 -5.88 3.88 3.13
C ASP A 53 -5.51 4.04 4.62
N ARG A 54 -4.65 3.16 5.14
CA ARG A 54 -4.25 3.21 6.55
C ARG A 54 -3.38 4.43 6.87
N ILE A 55 -2.48 4.83 5.96
CA ILE A 55 -1.71 6.07 6.06
C ILE A 55 -2.66 7.29 6.14
N ASP A 56 -3.71 7.31 5.33
CA ASP A 56 -4.71 8.38 5.30
C ASP A 56 -5.56 8.40 6.58
N GLU A 57 -6.03 7.24 7.04
CA GLU A 57 -6.78 7.09 8.29
C GLU A 57 -5.98 7.54 9.53
N LEU A 58 -4.68 7.27 9.54
CA LEU A 58 -3.76 7.70 10.60
C LEU A 58 -3.38 9.19 10.49
N GLY A 59 -3.82 9.90 9.43
CA GLY A 59 -3.52 11.31 9.20
C GLY A 59 -2.03 11.56 8.91
N LEU A 60 -1.33 10.60 8.31
CA LEU A 60 0.10 10.70 8.05
C LEU A 60 0.37 11.48 6.76
N GLU A 61 1.04 12.61 6.89
CA GLU A 61 1.42 13.47 5.76
C GLU A 61 2.71 12.99 5.06
N TRP A 62 2.98 11.68 5.04
CA TRP A 62 4.20 11.15 4.41
C TRP A 62 4.11 11.26 2.88
N ASN A 63 5.17 11.71 2.24
CA ASN A 63 5.34 11.47 0.81
C ASN A 63 5.55 9.98 0.60
N ILE A 64 4.90 9.41 -0.42
CA ILE A 64 4.93 7.98 -0.70
C ILE A 64 5.62 7.75 -2.04
N HIS A 65 6.51 6.76 -2.06
CA HIS A 65 7.05 6.19 -3.30
C HIS A 65 6.69 4.71 -3.30
N SER A 66 5.91 4.27 -4.29
CA SER A 66 5.39 2.91 -4.38
C SER A 66 5.56 2.35 -5.79
N GLU A 67 5.76 1.03 -5.89
CA GLU A 67 5.99 0.29 -7.14
C GLU A 67 4.86 0.50 -8.16
N GLU A 68 3.60 0.49 -7.71
CA GLU A 68 2.46 0.40 -8.62
C GLU A 68 1.86 1.74 -9.04
N ILE A 69 2.12 2.81 -8.28
CA ILE A 69 1.60 4.16 -8.53
C ILE A 69 2.68 5.24 -8.62
N GLY A 70 3.93 4.92 -8.29
CA GLY A 70 5.03 5.87 -8.26
C GLY A 70 4.94 6.82 -7.07
N ASP A 71 5.07 8.11 -7.33
CA ASP A 71 5.18 9.14 -6.30
C ASP A 71 3.82 9.78 -5.94
N ILE A 72 3.54 9.85 -4.63
CA ILE A 72 2.51 10.71 -4.05
C ILE A 72 3.22 11.77 -3.19
N ASP A 73 3.27 13.00 -3.71
CA ASP A 73 3.79 14.15 -2.98
C ASP A 73 2.70 14.78 -2.11
N ARG A 74 2.94 14.83 -0.79
CA ARG A 74 2.07 15.49 0.21
C ARG A 74 2.69 16.76 0.76
N GLY A 75 3.77 17.25 0.15
CA GLY A 75 4.45 18.49 0.52
C GLY A 75 5.33 18.38 1.77
N LYS A 76 5.53 17.18 2.33
CA LYS A 76 6.38 17.01 3.51
C LYS A 76 7.86 17.03 3.11
N ARG A 77 8.67 17.82 3.82
CA ARG A 77 10.14 17.71 3.69
C ARG A 77 10.60 16.43 4.36
N TYR A 78 11.37 15.61 3.64
CA TYR A 78 12.15 14.54 4.25
C TYR A 78 13.12 15.18 5.24
N THR A 79 12.93 14.93 6.53
CA THR A 79 13.90 15.28 7.59
C THR A 79 14.63 14.04 8.04
#